data_AF-A0A8H5I6L3-F1
#
_entry.id   AF-A0A8H5I6L3-F1
#
_cell.length_a   1.000
_cell.length_b   1.000
_cell.length_c   1.000
_cell.angle_alpha   90.00
_cell.angle_beta   90.00
_cell.angle_gamma   90.00
#
_symmetry.space_group_name_H-M   'P 1'
#
loop_
_entity.id
_entity.type
_entity.pdbx_description
1 polymer ?
#
loop_
_entity_poly.entity_id
_entity_poly.type
_entity_poly.pdbx_seq_one_letter_code
_entity_poly.pdbx_strand_id
1 'polypeptide(L)'
;MTEQVPTESTAAVQPTIPTQTTIPTRGTKPKPTFPVADPPTEWSTYYSHKKIQWLDTHGLKSDNTVNLGDCYRCGVKLMQMFHVVVKSIFDIRRQVNAEYPHSELQKDSEVFITALNEGVIELSSIIYQNIDYLLENGQFQDEAQAITPVPIPNLLTFSDDGFPQPIESDEPFDTSFCILVEILDLLVDKWPWLSDPRPGKQVSWEQLIQEAVITGQAFFTHYGLPENTPETSDDEDDNT
;
A
#
# COMPACT_ATOMS: atom_id res chain seq x y z
N MET A 1 79.07 -47.04 -23.66
CA MET A 1 78.44 -46.31 -24.78
C MET A 1 77.40 -47.21 -25.41
N THR A 2 76.38 -46.61 -26.02
CA THR A 2 75.15 -47.15 -26.61
C THR A 2 73.99 -47.45 -25.66
N GLU A 3 72.88 -46.81 -26.02
CA GLU A 3 71.60 -46.59 -25.33
C GLU A 3 70.72 -47.86 -25.29
N GLN A 4 69.90 -47.96 -24.25
CA GLN A 4 68.71 -48.82 -24.25
C GLN A 4 67.46 -47.96 -24.39
N VAL A 5 66.73 -48.23 -25.47
CA VAL A 5 65.39 -47.73 -25.82
C VAL A 5 64.36 -48.26 -24.82
N PRO A 6 63.43 -47.45 -24.29
CA PRO A 6 62.25 -47.94 -23.61
C PRO A 6 61.06 -48.09 -24.57
N THR A 7 60.44 -49.26 -24.49
CA THR A 7 59.20 -49.69 -25.15
C THR A 7 58.01 -48.78 -24.80
N GLU A 8 57.24 -48.40 -25.82
CA GLU A 8 55.94 -47.73 -25.70
C GLU A 8 54.91 -48.59 -24.95
N SER A 9 54.18 -47.97 -24.02
CA SER A 9 52.95 -48.52 -23.44
C SER A 9 51.83 -47.54 -23.69
N THR A 10 50.90 -47.95 -24.55
CA THR A 10 49.65 -47.26 -24.88
C THR A 10 48.76 -47.15 -23.65
N ALA A 11 48.58 -45.93 -23.13
CA ALA A 11 47.56 -45.62 -22.13
C ALA A 11 46.41 -44.85 -22.78
N ALA A 12 45.19 -45.32 -22.48
CA ALA A 12 43.93 -44.91 -23.08
C ALA A 12 43.56 -43.45 -22.82
N VAL A 13 42.90 -42.87 -23.83
CA VAL A 13 42.35 -41.52 -23.88
C VAL A 13 41.28 -41.32 -22.79
N GLN A 14 41.52 -40.38 -21.87
CA GLN A 14 40.46 -39.79 -21.03
C GLN A 14 39.92 -38.52 -21.71
N PRO A 15 38.58 -38.33 -21.80
CA PRO A 15 38.03 -37.06 -22.26
C PRO A 15 38.21 -35.98 -21.19
N THR A 16 38.80 -34.85 -21.57
CA THR A 16 38.83 -33.63 -20.77
C THR A 16 37.42 -33.14 -20.47
N ILE A 17 37.10 -33.02 -19.19
CA ILE A 17 35.89 -32.35 -18.67
C ILE A 17 35.89 -30.91 -19.20
N PRO A 18 34.78 -30.38 -19.75
CA PRO A 18 34.73 -28.99 -20.17
C PRO A 18 34.84 -28.11 -18.94
N THR A 19 35.84 -27.22 -18.94
CA THR A 19 35.96 -26.14 -17.95
C THR A 19 34.67 -25.33 -17.95
N GLN A 20 33.88 -25.45 -16.88
CA GLN A 20 32.77 -24.53 -16.64
C GLN A 20 33.35 -23.12 -16.56
N THR A 21 33.01 -22.30 -17.56
CA THR A 21 33.16 -20.86 -17.45
C THR A 21 32.10 -20.42 -16.45
N THR A 22 32.50 -20.21 -15.20
CA THR A 22 31.66 -19.51 -14.23
C THR A 22 31.44 -18.09 -14.76
N ILE A 23 30.25 -17.85 -15.30
CA ILE A 23 29.76 -16.50 -15.54
C ILE A 23 29.81 -15.80 -14.18
N PRO A 24 30.53 -14.67 -14.01
CA PRO A 24 30.44 -13.93 -12.77
C PRO A 24 29.00 -13.44 -12.66
N THR A 25 28.25 -14.04 -11.74
CA THR A 25 26.97 -13.49 -11.29
C THR A 25 27.28 -12.05 -10.88
N ARG A 26 26.84 -11.06 -11.66
CA ARG A 26 26.88 -9.66 -11.25
C ARG A 26 26.23 -9.62 -9.88
N GLY A 27 27.03 -9.37 -8.84
CA GLY A 27 26.50 -9.12 -7.51
C GLY A 27 25.41 -8.06 -7.62
N THR A 28 24.32 -8.26 -6.88
CA THR A 28 23.27 -7.26 -6.72
C THR A 28 23.94 -5.92 -6.42
N LYS A 29 23.68 -4.92 -7.27
CA LYS A 29 24.22 -3.57 -7.09
C LYS A 29 23.83 -3.11 -5.66
N PRO A 30 24.76 -2.58 -4.85
CA PRO A 30 24.41 -2.08 -3.52
C PRO A 30 23.26 -1.08 -3.65
N LYS A 31 22.25 -1.24 -2.79
CA LYS A 31 21.12 -0.30 -2.73
C LYS A 31 21.69 1.09 -2.42
N PRO A 32 21.23 2.17 -3.09
CA PRO A 32 21.67 3.52 -2.76
C PRO A 32 21.48 3.78 -1.25
N THR A 33 22.50 4.36 -0.62
CA THR A 33 22.42 4.77 0.79
C THR A 33 22.39 6.29 0.87
N PHE A 34 21.61 6.81 1.80
CA PHE A 34 21.49 8.22 2.08
C PHE A 34 22.26 8.56 3.37
N PRO A 35 22.84 9.77 3.48
CA PRO A 35 23.43 10.22 4.73
C PRO A 35 22.36 10.28 5.83
N VAL A 36 22.75 9.88 7.03
CA VAL A 36 21.92 9.98 8.23
C VAL A 36 22.48 11.10 9.08
N ALA A 37 21.65 12.11 9.37
CA ALA A 37 22.03 13.25 10.19
C ALA A 37 20.81 13.75 10.98
N ASP A 38 21.06 14.40 12.10
CA ASP A 38 20.03 15.16 12.80
C ASP A 38 19.62 16.38 11.97
N PRO A 39 18.36 16.84 12.10
CA PRO A 39 17.89 18.05 11.43
C PRO A 39 18.74 19.29 11.83
N PRO A 40 18.88 20.29 10.94
CA PRO A 40 19.53 21.57 11.28
C PRO A 40 18.95 22.22 12.53
N THR A 41 19.78 22.92 13.32
CA THR A 41 19.35 23.56 14.57
C THR A 41 18.20 24.55 14.37
N GLU A 42 18.15 25.22 13.22
CA GLU A 42 17.11 26.17 12.85
C GLU A 42 15.91 25.54 12.11
N TRP A 43 15.73 24.21 12.17
CA TRP A 43 14.70 23.48 11.43
C TRP A 43 13.28 24.06 11.55
N SER A 44 12.89 24.51 12.75
CA SER A 44 11.59 25.13 13.01
C SER A 44 11.35 26.41 12.21
N THR A 45 12.41 27.05 11.70
CA THR A 45 12.33 28.25 10.85
C THR A 45 12.21 27.92 9.36
N TYR A 46 12.41 26.66 8.96
CA TYR A 46 12.35 26.27 7.56
C TYR A 46 10.91 26.15 7.09
N TYR A 47 10.61 26.76 5.94
CA TYR A 47 9.37 26.51 5.21
C TYR A 47 9.35 25.08 4.64
N SER A 48 8.15 24.53 4.40
CA SER A 48 7.95 23.13 4.00
C SER A 48 8.80 22.70 2.80
N HIS A 49 8.93 23.54 1.77
CA HIS A 49 9.78 23.23 0.61
C HIS A 49 11.25 22.99 0.99
N LYS A 50 11.82 23.82 1.88
CA LYS A 50 13.20 23.68 2.34
C LYS A 50 13.37 22.43 3.21
N LYS A 51 12.36 22.10 4.02
CA LYS A 51 12.32 20.86 4.81
C LYS A 51 12.33 19.63 3.89
N ILE A 52 11.44 19.59 2.89
CA ILE A 52 11.37 18.50 1.92
C ILE A 52 12.69 18.33 1.16
N GLN A 53 13.30 19.43 0.70
CA GLN A 53 14.62 19.38 0.04
C GLN A 53 15.70 18.75 0.93
N TRP A 54 15.67 19.01 2.24
CA TRP A 54 16.60 18.38 3.16
C TRP A 54 16.28 16.88 3.31
N LEU A 55 15.00 16.51 3.51
CA LEU A 55 14.56 15.11 3.62
C LEU A 55 14.93 14.29 2.38
N ASP A 56 14.88 14.89 1.18
CA ASP A 56 15.27 14.25 -0.09
C ASP A 56 16.72 13.80 -0.15
N THR A 57 17.55 14.35 0.72
CA THR A 57 18.99 14.04 0.75
C THR A 57 19.36 13.15 1.92
N HIS A 58 18.42 12.77 2.81
CA HIS A 58 18.73 12.06 4.06
C HIS A 58 17.99 10.73 4.19
N GLY A 59 18.62 9.81 4.91
CA GLY A 59 18.10 8.48 5.20
C GLY A 59 17.46 8.36 6.57
N LEU A 60 16.59 7.36 6.73
CA LEU A 60 16.08 6.92 8.02
C LEU A 60 17.23 6.42 8.91
N LYS A 61 17.22 6.68 10.22
CA LYS A 61 18.35 6.28 11.09
C LYS A 61 18.42 4.76 11.25
N SER A 62 17.28 4.09 11.35
CA SER A 62 17.16 2.63 11.42
C SER A 62 17.50 1.90 10.12
N ASP A 63 17.31 2.53 8.96
CA ASP A 63 17.68 2.00 7.64
C ASP A 63 18.08 3.12 6.67
N ASN A 64 19.38 3.31 6.49
CA ASN A 64 19.92 4.36 5.62
C ASN A 64 19.71 4.11 4.11
N THR A 65 19.09 2.98 3.72
CA THR A 65 18.66 2.73 2.34
C THR A 65 17.27 3.30 2.04
N VAL A 66 16.57 3.79 3.07
CA VAL A 66 15.25 4.40 2.98
C VAL A 66 15.40 5.91 3.04
N ASN A 67 14.94 6.60 1.99
CA ASN A 67 14.97 8.06 1.89
C ASN A 67 13.81 8.70 2.67
N LEU A 68 14.10 9.71 3.50
CA LEU A 68 13.08 10.40 4.30
C LEU A 68 12.09 11.19 3.43
N GLY A 69 12.57 11.81 2.35
CA GLY A 69 11.71 12.51 1.39
C GLY A 69 10.72 11.59 0.70
N ASP A 70 11.15 10.38 0.34
CA ASP A 70 10.27 9.35 -0.22
C ASP A 70 9.27 8.83 0.81
N CYS A 71 9.66 8.67 2.08
CA CYS A 71 8.71 8.36 3.15
C CYS A 71 7.62 9.43 3.27
N TYR A 72 8.01 10.71 3.26
CA TYR A 72 7.08 11.83 3.30
C TYR A 72 6.10 11.79 2.12
N ARG A 73 6.61 11.65 0.89
CA ARG A 73 5.77 11.56 -0.33
C ARG A 73 4.83 10.35 -0.30
N CYS A 74 5.33 9.20 0.15
CA CYS A 74 4.55 7.99 0.28
C CYS A 74 3.38 8.19 1.24
N GLY A 75 3.62 8.74 2.44
CA GLY A 75 2.56 9.00 3.40
C GLY A 75 1.57 10.06 2.91
N VAL A 76 2.03 11.14 2.28
CA VAL A 76 1.13 12.13 1.64
C VAL A 76 0.23 11.46 0.60
N LYS A 77 0.78 10.61 -0.27
CA LYS A 77 0.02 9.88 -1.28
C LYS A 77 -1.01 8.93 -0.65
N LEU A 78 -0.64 8.21 0.41
CA LEU A 78 -1.56 7.32 1.13
C LEU A 78 -2.73 8.08 1.75
N MET A 79 -2.46 9.20 2.44
CA MET A 79 -3.54 10.01 3.01
C MET A 79 -4.50 10.53 1.95
N GLN A 80 -3.98 10.96 0.80
CA GLN A 80 -4.80 11.42 -0.31
C GLN A 80 -5.72 10.30 -0.82
N MET A 81 -5.18 9.09 -1.02
CA MET A 81 -5.99 7.95 -1.46
C MET A 81 -7.02 7.53 -0.42
N PHE A 82 -6.64 7.41 0.85
CA PHE A 82 -7.58 7.10 1.92
C PHE A 82 -8.68 8.14 2.00
N HIS A 83 -8.37 9.43 1.89
CA HIS A 83 -9.37 10.48 1.87
C HIS A 83 -10.39 10.29 0.74
N VAL A 84 -9.93 10.03 -0.49
CA VAL A 84 -10.82 9.83 -1.64
C VAL A 84 -11.72 8.63 -1.42
N VAL A 85 -11.16 7.47 -1.09
CA VAL A 85 -11.94 6.23 -0.99
C VAL A 85 -12.89 6.27 0.21
N VAL A 86 -12.42 6.72 1.37
CA VAL A 86 -13.25 6.82 2.57
C VAL A 86 -14.42 7.77 2.33
N LYS A 87 -14.19 8.91 1.66
CA LYS A 87 -15.27 9.85 1.32
C LYS A 87 -16.38 9.16 0.51
N SER A 88 -16.04 8.40 -0.53
CA SER A 88 -17.01 7.66 -1.33
C SER A 88 -17.83 6.67 -0.48
N ILE A 89 -17.18 5.95 0.44
CA ILE A 89 -17.87 5.02 1.35
C ILE A 89 -18.85 5.76 2.30
N PHE A 90 -18.45 6.93 2.83
CA PHE A 90 -19.34 7.74 3.67
C PHE A 90 -20.51 8.37 2.89
N ASP A 91 -20.33 8.67 1.61
CA ASP A 91 -21.43 9.12 0.76
C ASP A 91 -22.45 8.00 0.53
N ILE A 92 -22.03 6.75 0.36
CA ILE A 92 -22.92 5.57 0.33
C ILE A 92 -23.70 5.44 1.63
N ARG A 93 -23.00 5.50 2.78
CA ARG A 93 -23.65 5.46 4.09
C ARG A 93 -24.73 6.54 4.22
N ARG A 94 -24.46 7.76 3.72
CA ARG A 94 -25.42 8.86 3.74
C ARG A 94 -26.66 8.54 2.90
N GLN A 95 -26.48 7.97 1.71
CA GLN A 95 -27.58 7.56 0.84
C GLN A 95 -28.42 6.44 1.47
N VAL A 96 -27.76 5.39 1.99
CA VAL A 96 -28.42 4.27 2.70
C VAL A 96 -29.26 4.78 3.88
N ASN A 97 -28.70 5.66 4.70
CA ASN A 97 -29.41 6.24 5.84
C ASN A 97 -30.60 7.13 5.44
N ALA A 98 -30.57 7.72 4.25
CA ALA A 98 -31.65 8.56 3.74
C ALA A 98 -32.78 7.75 3.08
N GLU A 99 -32.43 6.76 2.26
CA GLU A 99 -33.38 6.02 1.41
C GLU A 99 -33.92 4.75 2.07
N TYR A 100 -33.15 4.11 2.94
CA TYR A 100 -33.49 2.83 3.56
C TYR A 100 -33.39 2.87 5.09
N PRO A 101 -34.04 3.84 5.77
CA PRO A 101 -33.95 3.94 7.22
C PRO A 101 -34.52 2.69 7.90
N HIS A 102 -33.83 2.22 8.94
CA HIS A 102 -34.20 1.03 9.74
C HIS A 102 -34.20 -0.31 8.98
N SER A 103 -33.63 -0.36 7.78
CA SER A 103 -33.46 -1.58 7.00
C SER A 103 -32.30 -2.45 7.51
N GLU A 104 -32.23 -3.69 7.01
CA GLU A 104 -31.06 -4.56 7.18
C GLU A 104 -29.82 -3.96 6.50
N LEU A 105 -29.97 -3.42 5.29
CA LEU A 105 -28.95 -2.66 4.56
C LEU A 105 -28.33 -1.55 5.41
N GLN A 106 -29.15 -0.80 6.15
CA GLN A 106 -28.66 0.26 7.03
C GLN A 106 -27.84 -0.28 8.19
N LYS A 107 -28.25 -1.40 8.80
CA LYS A 107 -27.50 -2.04 9.88
C LYS A 107 -26.16 -2.57 9.38
N ASP A 108 -26.16 -3.24 8.23
CA ASP A 108 -24.94 -3.79 7.62
C ASP A 108 -23.96 -2.67 7.22
N SER A 109 -24.49 -1.56 6.70
CA SER A 109 -23.70 -0.36 6.43
C SER A 109 -23.02 0.17 7.70
N GLU A 110 -23.72 0.26 8.83
CA GLU A 110 -23.13 0.74 10.09
C GLU A 110 -22.10 -0.25 10.66
N VAL A 111 -22.28 -1.56 10.48
CA VAL A 111 -21.26 -2.58 10.84
C VAL A 111 -19.98 -2.35 10.04
N PHE A 112 -20.10 -2.23 8.71
CA PHE A 112 -18.96 -1.95 7.84
C PHE A 112 -18.27 -0.62 8.21
N ILE A 113 -19.05 0.46 8.41
CA ILE A 113 -18.50 1.78 8.76
C ILE A 113 -17.76 1.73 10.10
N THR A 114 -18.24 0.95 11.06
CA THR A 114 -17.56 0.76 12.36
C THR A 114 -16.20 0.11 12.16
N ALA A 115 -16.13 -1.00 11.43
CA ALA A 115 -14.86 -1.67 11.12
C ALA A 115 -13.91 -0.77 10.31
N LEU A 116 -14.43 -0.03 9.32
CA LEU A 116 -13.67 0.93 8.53
C LEU A 116 -13.06 2.04 9.40
N ASN A 117 -13.81 2.57 10.37
CA ASN A 117 -13.32 3.58 11.30
C ASN A 117 -12.14 3.03 12.11
N GLU A 118 -12.32 1.87 12.75
CA GLU A 118 -11.33 1.29 13.67
C GLU A 118 -10.05 0.82 12.97
N GLY A 119 -10.17 0.27 11.76
CA GLY A 119 -9.04 -0.24 10.99
C GLY A 119 -8.38 0.80 10.10
N VAL A 120 -9.16 1.44 9.22
CA VAL A 120 -8.61 2.23 8.10
C VAL A 120 -8.47 3.70 8.44
N ILE A 121 -9.49 4.32 9.06
CA ILE A 121 -9.45 5.76 9.37
C ILE A 121 -8.44 6.02 10.49
N GLU A 122 -8.44 5.19 11.52
CA GLU A 122 -7.43 5.31 12.57
C GLU A 122 -6.01 5.09 12.02
N LEU A 123 -5.78 4.13 11.11
CA LEU A 123 -4.49 3.97 10.43
C LEU A 123 -4.11 5.21 9.62
N SER A 124 -5.04 5.78 8.86
CA SER A 124 -4.81 7.02 8.12
C SER A 124 -4.41 8.18 9.05
N SER A 125 -4.97 8.23 10.26
CA SER A 125 -4.60 9.22 11.29
C SER A 125 -3.17 9.01 11.80
N ILE A 126 -2.75 7.77 12.02
CA ILE A 126 -1.36 7.46 12.41
C ILE A 126 -0.38 7.84 11.30
N ILE A 127 -0.71 7.55 10.04
CA ILE A 127 0.12 7.96 8.90
C ILE A 127 0.25 9.48 8.85
N TYR A 128 -0.85 10.22 9.03
CA TYR A 128 -0.85 11.68 9.12
C TYR A 128 0.08 12.17 10.23
N GLN A 129 -0.08 11.64 11.44
CA GLN A 129 0.75 12.04 12.59
C GLN A 129 2.24 11.77 12.34
N ASN A 130 2.57 10.61 11.76
CA ASN A 130 3.96 10.26 11.46
C ASN A 130 4.59 11.17 10.41
N ILE A 131 3.87 11.52 9.33
CA ILE A 131 4.42 12.43 8.32
C ILE A 131 4.45 13.89 8.78
N ASP A 132 3.49 14.31 9.59
CA ASP A 132 3.45 15.64 10.18
C ASP A 132 4.62 15.80 11.14
N TYR A 133 4.82 14.81 12.02
CA TYR A 133 5.98 14.77 12.91
C TYR A 133 7.31 14.75 12.14
N LEU A 134 7.40 13.97 11.06
CA LEU A 134 8.58 13.96 10.17
C LEU A 134 8.84 15.35 9.58
N LEU A 135 7.81 16.05 9.10
CA LEU A 135 7.95 17.40 8.54
C LEU A 135 8.27 18.43 9.64
N GLU A 136 7.68 18.31 10.81
CA GLU A 136 7.89 19.22 11.94
C GLU A 136 9.26 19.05 12.58
N ASN A 137 9.80 17.83 12.63
CA ASN A 137 11.00 17.48 13.41
C ASN A 137 12.15 16.90 12.59
N GLY A 138 11.97 16.64 11.29
CA GLY A 138 13.02 16.06 10.42
C GLY A 138 13.31 14.58 10.66
N GLN A 139 12.55 13.93 11.55
CA GLN A 139 12.67 12.50 11.89
C GLN A 139 11.30 11.98 12.34
N PHE A 140 11.09 10.66 12.28
CA PHE A 140 9.89 10.03 12.84
C PHE A 140 9.92 10.04 14.36
N GLN A 141 8.73 10.07 14.99
CA GLN A 141 8.60 9.93 16.44
C GLN A 141 8.99 8.52 16.89
N ASP A 142 8.54 7.51 16.15
CA ASP A 142 8.93 6.11 16.29
C ASP A 142 9.38 5.58 14.93
N GLU A 143 10.68 5.30 14.80
CA GLU A 143 11.23 4.79 13.54
C GLU A 143 10.79 3.35 13.23
N ALA A 144 10.32 2.59 14.22
CA ALA A 144 9.75 1.26 13.96
C ALA A 144 8.43 1.37 13.19
N GLN A 145 7.74 2.51 13.28
CA GLN A 145 6.48 2.79 12.60
C GLN A 145 6.67 3.76 11.41
N ALA A 146 7.89 3.88 10.90
CA ALA A 146 8.17 4.73 9.75
C ALA A 146 7.32 4.32 8.54
N ILE A 147 6.76 5.32 7.86
CA ILE A 147 5.99 5.16 6.63
C ILE A 147 6.97 4.93 5.47
N THR A 148 7.49 3.71 5.38
CA THR A 148 8.51 3.39 4.37
C THR A 148 7.89 3.37 2.97
N PRO A 149 8.65 3.75 1.91
CA PRO A 149 8.11 3.84 0.56
C PRO A 149 7.65 2.47 0.05
N VAL A 150 6.39 2.42 -0.41
CA VAL A 150 5.81 1.25 -1.08
C VAL A 150 5.35 1.63 -2.48
N PRO A 151 5.33 0.69 -3.45
CA PRO A 151 4.86 0.95 -4.80
C PRO A 151 3.34 1.11 -4.79
N ILE A 152 2.87 2.33 -4.58
CA ILE A 152 1.45 2.66 -4.59
C ILE A 152 0.98 2.83 -6.05
N PRO A 153 -0.02 2.07 -6.52
CA PRO A 153 -0.60 2.27 -7.84
C PRO A 153 -1.08 3.72 -8.03
N ASN A 154 -0.93 4.27 -9.23
CA ASN A 154 -1.48 5.59 -9.54
C ASN A 154 -2.97 5.43 -9.76
N LEU A 155 -3.77 5.75 -8.75
CA LEU A 155 -5.23 5.59 -8.75
C LEU A 155 -5.95 6.93 -8.64
N LEU A 156 -5.19 8.02 -8.63
CA LEU A 156 -5.71 9.37 -8.47
C LEU A 156 -5.26 10.28 -9.61
N THR A 157 -6.19 11.09 -10.11
CA THR A 157 -5.93 12.32 -10.85
C THR A 157 -6.14 13.53 -9.94
N PHE A 158 -5.49 14.64 -10.22
CA PHE A 158 -5.77 15.90 -9.52
C PHE A 158 -6.78 16.70 -10.33
N SER A 159 -7.91 17.08 -9.73
CA SER A 159 -8.84 18.04 -10.34
C SER A 159 -8.27 19.45 -10.29
N ASP A 160 -8.84 20.36 -11.10
CA ASP A 160 -8.38 21.75 -11.24
C ASP A 160 -8.39 22.56 -9.92
N ASP A 161 -9.16 22.11 -8.92
CA ASP A 161 -9.21 22.66 -7.56
C ASP A 161 -8.13 22.09 -6.63
N GLY A 162 -7.23 21.25 -7.15
CA GLY A 162 -6.10 20.66 -6.42
C GLY A 162 -6.48 19.46 -5.54
N PHE A 163 -7.74 19.00 -5.59
CA PHE A 163 -8.16 17.82 -4.84
C PHE A 163 -7.88 16.53 -5.64
N PRO A 164 -7.40 15.46 -4.99
CA PRO A 164 -7.31 14.16 -5.63
C PRO A 164 -8.71 13.62 -5.92
N GLN A 165 -8.90 13.08 -7.10
CA GLN A 165 -10.08 12.36 -7.58
C GLN A 165 -9.64 10.97 -8.04
N PRO A 166 -10.49 9.94 -7.94
CA PRO A 166 -10.23 8.67 -8.61
C PRO A 166 -9.99 8.90 -10.09
N ILE A 167 -9.14 8.08 -10.73
CA ILE A 167 -9.11 8.01 -12.19
C ILE A 167 -10.51 7.62 -12.66
N GLU A 168 -11.08 8.37 -13.61
CA GLU A 168 -12.37 8.06 -14.20
C GLU A 168 -12.35 6.62 -14.75
N SER A 169 -13.19 5.76 -14.18
CA SER A 169 -13.44 4.40 -14.61
C SER A 169 -14.91 4.31 -15.01
N ASP A 170 -15.18 3.69 -16.16
CA ASP A 170 -16.54 3.34 -16.58
C ASP A 170 -17.10 2.16 -15.75
N GLU A 171 -16.27 1.55 -14.89
CA GLU A 171 -16.67 0.44 -14.03
C GLU A 171 -17.39 0.92 -12.75
N PRO A 172 -18.41 0.17 -12.31
CA PRO A 172 -19.24 0.56 -11.19
C PRO A 172 -18.48 0.67 -9.85
N PHE A 173 -19.21 1.24 -8.89
CA PHE A 173 -18.90 1.54 -7.48
C PHE A 173 -18.03 0.53 -6.69
N ASP A 174 -17.91 -0.72 -7.14
CA ASP A 174 -17.02 -1.77 -6.61
C ASP A 174 -15.54 -1.34 -6.62
N THR A 175 -15.15 -0.56 -7.63
CA THR A 175 -13.76 -0.19 -7.90
C THR A 175 -13.06 0.50 -6.71
N SER A 176 -13.73 1.42 -6.00
CA SER A 176 -13.11 2.17 -4.89
C SER A 176 -12.80 1.28 -3.69
N PHE A 177 -13.69 0.34 -3.36
CA PHE A 177 -13.45 -0.59 -2.26
C PHE A 177 -12.39 -1.61 -2.65
N CYS A 178 -12.39 -2.15 -3.87
CA CYS A 178 -11.31 -2.99 -4.39
C CYS A 178 -9.94 -2.30 -4.30
N ILE A 179 -9.87 -1.03 -4.71
CA ILE A 179 -8.66 -0.20 -4.57
C ILE A 179 -8.19 -0.12 -3.12
N LEU A 180 -9.11 0.10 -2.18
CA LEU A 180 -8.76 0.14 -0.77
C LEU A 180 -8.20 -1.20 -0.30
N VAL A 181 -8.82 -2.32 -0.68
CA VAL A 181 -8.32 -3.66 -0.35
C VAL A 181 -6.91 -3.87 -0.89
N GLU A 182 -6.65 -3.55 -2.16
CA GLU A 182 -5.31 -3.68 -2.77
C GLU A 182 -4.25 -2.85 -2.05
N ILE A 183 -4.58 -1.61 -1.67
CA ILE A 183 -3.69 -0.76 -0.90
C ILE A 183 -3.43 -1.37 0.47
N LEU A 184 -4.47 -1.79 1.19
CA LEU A 184 -4.34 -2.35 2.53
C LEU A 184 -3.51 -3.64 2.55
N ASP A 185 -3.72 -4.54 1.58
CA ASP A 185 -2.94 -5.76 1.42
C ASP A 185 -1.45 -5.44 1.16
N LEU A 186 -1.18 -4.46 0.29
CA LEU A 186 0.18 -3.99 0.05
C LEU A 186 0.82 -3.44 1.34
N LEU A 187 0.08 -2.67 2.13
CA LEU A 187 0.60 -2.12 3.38
C LEU A 187 0.92 -3.22 4.38
N VAL A 188 0.01 -4.18 4.59
CA VAL A 188 0.23 -5.32 5.49
C VAL A 188 1.47 -6.12 5.08
N ASP A 189 1.66 -6.38 3.79
CA ASP A 189 2.85 -7.09 3.29
C ASP A 189 4.16 -6.30 3.50
N LYS A 190 4.11 -4.97 3.37
CA LYS A 190 5.31 -4.11 3.36
C LYS A 190 5.68 -3.50 4.69
N TRP A 191 4.74 -3.39 5.63
CA TRP A 191 4.95 -2.74 6.91
C TRP A 191 4.75 -3.73 8.06
N PRO A 192 5.83 -4.42 8.49
CA PRO A 192 5.74 -5.46 9.52
C PRO A 192 5.13 -4.99 10.85
N TRP A 193 5.27 -3.71 11.17
CA TRP A 193 4.72 -3.12 12.38
C TRP A 193 3.17 -3.11 12.41
N LEU A 194 2.51 -3.34 11.27
CA LEU A 194 1.06 -3.53 11.25
C LEU A 194 0.61 -4.85 11.89
N SER A 195 1.48 -5.86 11.92
CA SER A 195 1.20 -7.14 12.59
C SER A 195 1.43 -7.06 14.10
N ASP A 196 2.12 -6.02 14.60
CA ASP A 196 2.32 -5.84 16.03
C ASP A 196 1.03 -5.39 16.73
N PRO A 197 0.77 -5.84 17.98
CA PRO A 197 -0.37 -5.36 18.75
C PRO A 197 -0.32 -3.84 18.90
N ARG A 198 -1.45 -3.18 18.66
CA ARG A 198 -1.53 -1.73 18.79
C ARG A 198 -1.29 -1.32 20.25
N PRO A 199 -0.54 -0.22 20.52
CA PRO A 199 -0.41 0.32 21.87
C PRO A 199 -1.77 0.54 22.54
N GLY A 200 -2.00 -0.14 23.67
CA GLY A 200 -3.24 -0.04 24.44
C GLY A 200 -4.42 -0.88 23.95
N LYS A 201 -4.28 -1.66 22.86
CA LYS A 201 -5.27 -2.65 22.41
C LYS A 201 -4.63 -4.05 22.34
N GLN A 202 -5.45 -5.10 22.40
CA GLN A 202 -4.98 -6.50 22.24
C GLN A 202 -5.00 -6.98 20.79
N VAL A 203 -5.41 -6.13 19.85
CA VAL A 203 -5.52 -6.42 18.42
C VAL A 203 -4.45 -5.69 17.64
N SER A 204 -3.94 -6.31 16.58
CA SER A 204 -3.01 -5.69 15.63
C SER A 204 -3.74 -4.82 14.60
N TRP A 205 -3.01 -3.98 13.89
CA TRP A 205 -3.59 -3.24 12.75
C TRP A 205 -4.04 -4.19 11.65
N GLU A 206 -3.24 -5.21 11.36
CA GLU A 206 -3.57 -6.26 10.39
C GLU A 206 -4.94 -6.89 10.68
N GLN A 207 -5.24 -7.21 11.94
CA GLN A 207 -6.53 -7.78 12.31
C GLN A 207 -7.69 -6.81 12.08
N LEU A 208 -7.53 -5.53 12.44
CA LEU A 208 -8.56 -4.50 12.23
C LEU A 208 -8.77 -4.21 10.74
N ILE A 209 -7.69 -4.21 9.96
CA ILE A 209 -7.72 -4.09 8.50
C ILE A 209 -8.50 -5.27 7.89
N GLN A 210 -8.17 -6.50 8.28
CA GLN A 210 -8.87 -7.69 7.82
C GLN A 210 -10.36 -7.66 8.16
N GLU A 211 -10.73 -7.19 9.36
CA GLU A 211 -12.13 -7.02 9.75
C GLU A 211 -12.86 -5.99 8.87
N ALA A 212 -12.23 -4.86 8.56
CA ALA A 212 -12.77 -3.87 7.62
C ALA A 212 -12.95 -4.43 6.20
N VAL A 213 -11.97 -5.23 5.73
CA VAL A 213 -12.05 -5.90 4.43
C VAL A 213 -13.18 -6.92 4.40
N ILE A 214 -13.29 -7.80 5.39
CA ILE A 214 -14.31 -8.85 5.43
C ILE A 214 -15.73 -8.24 5.50
N THR A 215 -15.93 -7.25 6.38
CA THR A 215 -17.24 -6.59 6.53
C THR A 215 -17.61 -5.79 5.30
N GLY A 216 -16.66 -5.10 4.67
CA GLY A 216 -16.88 -4.40 3.41
C GLY A 216 -17.20 -5.35 2.26
N GLN A 217 -16.45 -6.45 2.11
CA GLN A 217 -16.73 -7.48 1.11
C GLN A 217 -18.13 -8.07 1.28
N ALA A 218 -18.55 -8.37 2.52
CA ALA A 218 -19.89 -8.86 2.79
C ALA A 218 -20.96 -7.84 2.39
N PHE A 219 -20.77 -6.56 2.73
CA PHE A 219 -21.68 -5.47 2.36
C PHE A 219 -21.79 -5.32 0.83
N PHE A 220 -20.67 -5.19 0.12
CA PHE A 220 -20.67 -5.00 -1.34
C PHE A 220 -21.07 -6.25 -2.12
N THR A 221 -20.82 -7.46 -1.60
CA THR A 221 -21.34 -8.69 -2.22
C THR A 221 -22.86 -8.76 -2.11
N HIS A 222 -23.43 -8.35 -0.98
CA HIS A 222 -24.87 -8.43 -0.76
C HIS A 222 -25.66 -7.33 -1.48
N TYR A 223 -25.07 -6.13 -1.62
CA TYR A 223 -25.78 -4.94 -2.07
C TYR A 223 -25.13 -4.20 -3.26
N GLY A 224 -23.96 -4.63 -3.73
CA GLY A 224 -23.14 -3.95 -4.74
C GLY A 224 -23.39 -4.37 -6.20
N LEU A 225 -24.38 -5.21 -6.49
CA LEU A 225 -24.77 -5.55 -7.87
C LEU A 225 -25.99 -4.73 -8.32
N PRO A 226 -25.83 -3.78 -9.25
CA PRO A 226 -26.92 -3.33 -10.09
C PRO A 226 -26.93 -4.17 -11.37
N GLU A 227 -27.64 -5.31 -11.37
CA GLU A 227 -28.24 -5.88 -12.59
C GLU A 227 -29.16 -7.06 -12.23
N ASN A 228 -30.44 -6.74 -12.06
CA ASN A 228 -31.62 -7.49 -12.53
C ASN A 228 -32.85 -6.82 -11.92
N THR A 229 -33.20 -5.67 -12.48
CA THR A 229 -34.61 -5.28 -12.55
C THR A 229 -35.33 -6.49 -13.13
N PRO A 230 -36.31 -7.10 -12.44
CA PRO A 230 -37.17 -8.07 -13.09
C PRO A 230 -37.75 -7.37 -14.30
N GLU A 231 -37.55 -7.96 -15.47
CA GLU A 231 -38.20 -7.56 -16.71
C GLU A 231 -39.64 -7.19 -16.39
N THR A 232 -40.03 -5.99 -16.80
CA THR A 232 -41.44 -5.65 -16.93
C THR A 232 -42.01 -6.74 -17.84
N SER A 233 -42.83 -7.61 -17.25
CA SER A 233 -43.63 -8.56 -18.00
C SER A 233 -44.68 -7.76 -18.76
N ASP A 234 -44.27 -7.24 -19.92
CA ASP A 234 -45.18 -6.98 -21.02
C ASP A 234 -45.64 -8.34 -21.53
N ASP A 235 -46.75 -8.82 -20.99
CA ASP A 235 -47.60 -9.84 -21.60
C ASP A 235 -48.96 -9.78 -20.89
N GLU A 236 -49.90 -9.00 -21.43
CA GLU A 236 -51.29 -9.42 -21.64
C GLU A 236 -51.93 -8.46 -22.69
N ASP A 237 -51.52 -8.61 -23.95
CA ASP A 237 -52.44 -8.50 -25.08
C ASP A 237 -52.92 -9.93 -25.36
N ASP A 238 -54.12 -10.30 -24.92
CA ASP A 238 -55.20 -10.82 -25.80
C ASP A 238 -56.43 -11.27 -24.97
N ASN A 239 -57.53 -10.52 -25.07
CA ASN A 239 -58.86 -11.10 -25.21
C ASN A 239 -59.90 -10.02 -25.56
N THR A 240 -60.11 -9.82 -26.87
CA THR A 240 -61.41 -9.42 -27.42
C THR A 240 -61.72 -10.18 -28.69
#